data_AF-A0A4T0V1I2-F1
#
_entry.id   AF-A0A4T0V1I2-F1
#
_cell.length_a   1.000
_cell.length_b   1.000
_cell.length_c   1.000
_cell.angle_alpha   90.00
_cell.angle_beta   90.00
_cell.angle_gamma   90.00
#
_symmetry.space_group_name_H-M   'P 1'
#
loop_
_entity.id
_entity.type
_entity.pdbx_description
1 polymer ?
#
loop_
_entity_poly.entity_id
_entity_poly.type
_entity_poly.pdbx_seq_one_letter_code
_entity_poly.pdbx_strand_id
1 'polypeptide(L)'
;MVNFNAHRWTLAAAGVATFAVFYGGFSYWAGVKAEQTLNEQYRLLSTMPAFTVKSHSYERGWFSSTETTELELNKKLFGPYLATLPDNLKPLLSGTLRYTNHIEHGPLPGLSRFNFVPARALVRTEFDMSAATRKTLARFFGDAEPITVTNRLGFGGGGELSVAIPKFDYEETLAGVQMKWQGFNLKVDYGKGFKEYRVDALSPGFMLDAASKGSFTFNGVRYASDVRPGATGVRLGSSELAIGDIRFAWKEAIPYSIKLNELIYLVSRVRVGEFINPSGELKPSSVELKKLNYQIVTSEQDDFVNTRGKLTFDSFRYDEQKYGPLKLDVSANHLHGPTLVKLDEALSKVPFEKLPPAELRKRYIDTILQNGVPLLENDPKLVVHEFRLGLPSGMSTLTGTLAIKGLKEADLKSPLAFIRRFNVDAAVSLPKPALETLVVAQARNLFTVDASAEEQPDMAEIDELARSLLDAQLSEWARQGLLKLDGNQVATTLDFKEGALKINQKPVALPWQADNPEEASAPVAASAAL
;
A
#
# COMPACT_ATOMS: atom_id res chain seq x y z
N MET A 1 -62.60 33.78 -39.87
CA MET A 1 -62.19 32.81 -38.84
C MET A 1 -60.71 32.51 -39.04
N VAL A 2 -59.83 33.03 -38.19
CA VAL A 2 -58.39 32.71 -38.23
C VAL A 2 -58.23 31.26 -37.80
N ASN A 3 -57.59 30.43 -38.62
CA ASN A 3 -57.43 29.01 -38.39
C ASN A 3 -56.40 28.77 -37.28
N PHE A 4 -56.85 28.84 -36.03
CA PHE A 4 -56.03 28.64 -34.82
C PHE A 4 -55.28 27.30 -34.80
N ASN A 5 -55.73 26.29 -35.56
CA ASN A 5 -55.03 25.00 -35.64
C ASN A 5 -53.74 25.09 -36.47
N ALA A 6 -53.74 25.76 -37.61
CA ALA A 6 -52.54 25.85 -38.48
C ALA A 6 -51.38 26.60 -37.80
N HIS A 7 -51.68 27.60 -36.99
CA HIS A 7 -50.68 28.35 -36.23
C HIS A 7 -50.11 27.55 -35.05
N ARG A 8 -50.92 26.70 -34.41
CA ARG A 8 -50.46 25.78 -33.35
C ARG A 8 -49.55 24.68 -33.88
N TRP A 9 -49.84 24.13 -35.07
CA TRP A 9 -48.99 23.11 -35.71
C TRP A 9 -47.65 23.68 -36.20
N THR A 10 -47.64 24.91 -36.73
CA THR A 10 -46.40 25.59 -37.13
C THR A 10 -45.54 26.01 -35.94
N LEU A 11 -46.15 26.50 -34.85
CA LEU A 11 -45.43 26.77 -33.60
C LEU A 11 -44.91 25.48 -32.94
N ALA A 12 -45.67 24.39 -32.97
CA ALA A 12 -45.21 23.08 -32.49
C ALA A 12 -44.07 22.52 -33.35
N ALA A 13 -44.16 22.61 -34.67
CA ALA A 13 -43.10 22.16 -35.59
C ALA A 13 -41.84 23.02 -35.46
N ALA A 14 -41.97 24.35 -35.32
CA ALA A 14 -40.86 25.24 -35.03
C ALA A 14 -40.21 24.91 -33.68
N GLY A 15 -41.03 24.66 -32.64
CA GLY A 15 -40.53 24.24 -31.33
C GLY A 15 -39.77 22.91 -31.37
N VAL A 16 -40.26 21.91 -32.11
CA VAL A 16 -39.58 20.62 -32.30
C VAL A 16 -38.28 20.79 -33.09
N ALA A 17 -38.28 21.60 -34.15
CA ALA A 17 -37.07 21.86 -34.94
C ALA A 17 -35.99 22.60 -34.13
N THR A 18 -36.38 23.63 -33.38
CA THR A 18 -35.47 24.36 -32.48
C THR A 18 -34.94 23.44 -31.38
N PHE A 19 -35.79 22.63 -30.76
CA PHE A 19 -35.36 21.63 -29.78
C PHE A 19 -34.39 20.60 -30.38
N ALA A 20 -34.65 20.10 -31.59
CA ALA A 20 -33.76 19.17 -32.28
C ALA A 20 -32.39 19.78 -32.59
N VAL A 21 -32.34 21.06 -33.02
CA VAL A 21 -31.08 21.78 -33.27
C VAL A 21 -30.30 21.99 -31.96
N PHE A 22 -30.96 22.43 -30.88
CA PHE A 22 -30.30 22.58 -29.58
C PHE A 22 -29.83 21.24 -29.02
N TYR A 23 -30.64 20.19 -29.13
CA TYR A 23 -30.28 18.85 -28.71
C TYR A 23 -29.08 18.33 -29.50
N GLY A 24 -29.09 18.45 -30.82
CA GLY A 24 -27.98 18.05 -31.69
C GLY A 24 -26.69 18.82 -31.40
N GLY A 25 -26.77 20.16 -31.29
CA GLY A 25 -25.62 21.01 -30.96
C GLY A 25 -25.05 20.71 -29.57
N PHE A 26 -25.92 20.50 -28.57
CA PHE A 26 -25.49 20.10 -27.24
C PHE A 26 -24.87 18.72 -27.22
N SER A 27 -25.46 17.73 -27.91
CA SER A 27 -24.91 16.38 -28.02
C SER A 27 -23.52 16.39 -28.61
N TYR A 28 -23.26 17.15 -29.67
CA TYR A 28 -21.92 17.29 -30.24
C TYR A 28 -20.93 17.90 -29.24
N TRP A 29 -21.31 19.02 -28.59
CA TRP A 29 -20.48 19.64 -27.54
C TRP A 29 -20.19 18.67 -26.39
N ALA A 30 -21.19 17.91 -25.96
CA ALA A 30 -21.07 16.93 -24.90
C ALA A 30 -20.10 15.81 -25.28
N GLY A 31 -20.11 15.37 -26.55
CA GLY A 31 -19.13 14.43 -27.10
C GLY A 31 -17.70 14.95 -27.03
N VAL A 32 -17.45 16.19 -27.47
CA VAL A 32 -16.11 16.83 -27.35
C VAL A 32 -15.65 16.88 -25.88
N LYS A 33 -16.55 17.19 -24.96
CA LYS A 33 -16.23 17.22 -23.52
C LYS A 33 -16.04 15.84 -22.92
N ALA A 34 -16.75 14.82 -23.41
CA ALA A 34 -16.56 13.44 -22.98
C ALA A 34 -15.16 12.94 -23.35
N GLU A 35 -14.74 13.17 -24.60
CA GLU A 35 -13.40 12.85 -25.07
C GLU A 35 -12.31 13.53 -24.26
N GLN A 36 -12.46 14.81 -23.91
CA GLN A 36 -11.50 15.49 -23.03
C GLN A 36 -11.34 14.79 -21.67
N THR A 37 -12.44 14.28 -21.10
CA THR A 37 -12.42 13.58 -19.81
C THR A 37 -11.79 12.19 -19.92
N LEU A 38 -12.09 11.48 -21.02
CA LEU A 38 -11.52 10.17 -21.29
C LEU A 38 -10.03 10.26 -21.62
N ASN A 39 -9.58 11.31 -22.33
CA ASN A 39 -8.16 11.58 -22.54
C ASN A 39 -7.41 11.85 -21.23
N GLU A 40 -8.04 12.53 -20.26
CA GLU A 40 -7.46 12.70 -18.92
C GLU A 40 -7.34 11.36 -18.18
N GLN A 41 -8.38 10.52 -18.23
CA GLN A 41 -8.37 9.17 -17.68
C GLN A 41 -7.29 8.29 -18.33
N TYR A 42 -7.19 8.34 -19.66
CA TYR A 42 -6.16 7.67 -20.45
C TYR A 42 -4.75 8.10 -20.01
N ARG A 43 -4.52 9.41 -19.83
CA ARG A 43 -3.23 9.91 -19.36
C ARG A 43 -2.90 9.38 -17.97
N LEU A 44 -3.87 9.35 -17.06
CA LEU A 44 -3.67 8.76 -15.73
C LEU A 44 -3.33 7.26 -15.82
N LEU A 45 -4.08 6.50 -16.62
CA LEU A 45 -3.81 5.08 -16.87
C LEU A 45 -2.40 4.85 -17.45
N SER A 46 -1.96 5.69 -18.38
CA SER A 46 -0.63 5.61 -19.01
C SER A 46 0.53 5.87 -18.04
N THR A 47 0.27 6.56 -16.92
CA THR A 47 1.25 6.79 -15.86
C THR A 47 1.29 5.67 -14.82
N MET A 48 0.34 4.73 -14.85
CA MET A 48 0.31 3.61 -13.89
C MET A 48 1.40 2.59 -14.25
N PRO A 49 2.27 2.19 -13.30
CA PRO A 49 3.36 1.27 -13.59
C PRO A 49 2.88 -0.16 -13.92
N ALA A 50 1.62 -0.49 -13.60
CA ALA A 50 1.02 -1.80 -13.82
C ALA A 50 0.76 -2.13 -15.30
N PHE A 51 0.58 -1.12 -16.16
CA PHE A 51 0.16 -1.34 -17.55
C PHE A 51 1.03 -0.55 -18.52
N THR A 52 1.29 -1.12 -19.69
CA THR A 52 1.81 -0.41 -20.84
C THR A 52 0.69 -0.27 -21.86
N VAL A 53 0.37 0.97 -22.24
CA VAL A 53 -0.58 1.21 -23.35
C VAL A 53 0.09 0.85 -24.67
N LYS A 54 -0.53 -0.02 -25.46
CA LYS A 54 -0.09 -0.40 -26.81
C LYS A 54 -0.70 0.45 -27.89
N SER A 55 -2.00 0.67 -27.81
CA SER A 55 -2.75 1.46 -28.77
C SER A 55 -3.93 2.13 -28.07
N HIS A 56 -4.34 3.26 -28.65
CA HIS A 56 -5.47 4.04 -28.21
C HIS A 56 -6.06 4.76 -29.43
N SER A 57 -7.35 4.59 -29.68
CA SER A 57 -8.08 5.24 -30.76
C SER A 57 -9.41 5.79 -30.26
N TYR A 58 -9.81 6.95 -30.79
CA TYR A 58 -11.08 7.60 -30.47
C TYR A 58 -11.80 7.99 -31.76
N GLU A 59 -12.99 7.43 -31.96
CA GLU A 59 -13.86 7.69 -33.10
C GLU A 59 -15.05 8.53 -32.64
N ARG A 60 -15.03 9.83 -32.99
CA ARG A 60 -16.06 10.78 -32.58
C ARG A 60 -17.27 10.73 -33.51
N GLY A 61 -18.47 10.63 -32.94
CA GLY A 61 -19.73 10.82 -33.67
C GLY A 61 -20.56 11.99 -33.13
N TRP A 62 -21.79 12.12 -33.64
CA TRP A 62 -22.69 13.23 -33.30
C TRP A 62 -23.49 13.03 -32.01
N PHE A 63 -23.89 11.80 -31.72
CA PHE A 63 -24.64 11.41 -30.52
C PHE A 63 -23.99 10.27 -29.74
N SER A 64 -23.05 9.58 -30.39
CA SER A 64 -22.25 8.53 -29.79
C SER A 64 -20.83 8.58 -30.32
N SER A 65 -19.89 8.11 -29.52
CA SER A 65 -18.49 7.95 -29.90
C SER A 65 -17.99 6.58 -29.41
N THR A 66 -16.86 6.14 -29.94
CA THR A 66 -16.23 4.87 -29.55
C THR A 66 -14.77 5.12 -29.22
N GLU A 67 -14.28 4.53 -28.14
CA GLU A 67 -12.86 4.60 -27.75
C GLU A 67 -12.34 3.18 -27.53
N THR A 68 -11.27 2.80 -28.24
CA THR A 68 -10.63 1.49 -28.08
C THR A 68 -9.25 1.67 -27.50
N THR A 69 -8.93 0.88 -26.47
CA THR A 69 -7.62 0.90 -25.82
C THR A 69 -7.09 -0.51 -25.64
N GLU A 70 -5.81 -0.70 -25.94
CA GLU A 70 -5.09 -1.95 -25.69
C GLU A 70 -4.02 -1.74 -24.62
N LEU A 71 -4.11 -2.52 -23.54
CA LEU A 71 -3.17 -2.54 -22.44
C LEU A 71 -2.39 -3.86 -22.44
N GLU A 72 -1.11 -3.81 -22.13
CA GLU A 72 -0.33 -5.00 -21.78
C GLU A 72 0.04 -4.90 -20.30
N LEU A 73 -0.11 -6.00 -19.55
CA LEU A 73 0.38 -6.07 -18.17
C LEU A 73 1.90 -5.92 -18.16
N ASN A 74 2.42 -5.11 -17.24
CA ASN A 74 3.85 -4.91 -17.12
C ASN A 74 4.54 -6.21 -16.66
N LYS A 75 5.17 -6.91 -17.60
CA LYS A 75 5.84 -8.21 -17.38
C LYS A 75 6.96 -8.15 -16.34
N LYS A 76 7.55 -6.98 -16.06
CA LYS A 76 8.55 -6.85 -14.99
C LYS A 76 7.93 -6.89 -13.59
N LEU A 77 6.71 -6.37 -13.45
CA LEU A 77 5.98 -6.41 -12.19
C LEU A 77 5.29 -7.75 -12.00
N PHE A 78 4.65 -8.27 -13.04
CA PHE A 78 3.79 -9.44 -12.93
C PHE A 78 4.45 -10.75 -13.34
N GLY A 79 5.57 -10.72 -14.08
CA GLY A 79 6.25 -11.89 -14.63
C GLY A 79 6.53 -13.01 -13.61
N PRO A 80 7.12 -12.71 -12.43
CA PRO A 80 7.38 -13.73 -11.40
C PRO A 80 6.09 -14.44 -10.93
N TYR A 81 4.99 -13.70 -10.80
CA TYR A 81 3.70 -14.25 -10.37
C TYR A 81 2.95 -14.98 -11.49
N LEU A 82 3.09 -14.53 -12.73
CA LEU A 82 2.50 -15.20 -13.90
C LEU A 82 3.18 -16.55 -14.18
N ALA A 83 4.49 -16.66 -13.90
CA ALA A 83 5.24 -17.90 -14.07
C ALA A 83 4.77 -19.02 -13.13
N THR A 84 4.23 -18.67 -11.96
CA THR A 84 3.72 -19.62 -10.94
C THR A 84 2.28 -20.06 -11.19
N LEU A 85 1.57 -19.46 -12.16
CA LEU A 85 0.21 -19.88 -12.49
C LEU A 85 0.20 -21.24 -13.18
N PRO A 86 -0.87 -22.04 -13.03
CA PRO A 86 -1.14 -23.19 -13.87
C PRO A 86 -1.14 -22.83 -15.37
N ASP A 87 -0.65 -23.73 -16.23
CA ASP A 87 -0.50 -23.46 -17.68
C ASP A 87 -1.82 -23.12 -18.38
N ASN A 88 -2.95 -23.61 -17.87
CA ASN A 88 -4.28 -23.27 -18.39
C ASN A 88 -4.76 -21.86 -18.00
N LEU A 89 -4.17 -21.24 -16.98
CA LEU A 89 -4.48 -19.88 -16.53
C LEU A 89 -3.50 -18.83 -17.07
N LYS A 90 -2.26 -19.22 -17.40
CA LYS A 90 -1.26 -18.31 -17.99
C LYS A 90 -1.81 -17.51 -19.20
N PRO A 91 -2.52 -18.10 -20.18
CA PRO A 91 -3.04 -17.37 -21.33
C PRO A 91 -4.08 -16.30 -20.98
N LEU A 92 -4.77 -16.42 -19.85
CA LEU A 92 -5.76 -15.41 -19.41
C LEU A 92 -5.11 -14.10 -18.97
N LEU A 93 -3.83 -14.16 -18.56
CA LEU A 93 -3.12 -13.04 -17.93
C LEU A 93 -1.80 -12.68 -18.63
N SER A 94 -1.42 -13.40 -19.68
CA SER A 94 -0.21 -13.14 -20.47
C SER A 94 -0.45 -12.35 -21.77
N GLY A 95 -1.72 -12.09 -22.10
CA GLY A 95 -2.14 -11.38 -23.31
C GLY A 95 -2.27 -9.87 -23.16
N THR A 96 -2.62 -9.21 -24.26
CA THR A 96 -3.09 -7.83 -24.27
C THR A 96 -4.55 -7.77 -23.85
N LEU A 97 -4.87 -6.88 -22.92
CA LEU A 97 -6.24 -6.54 -22.53
C LEU A 97 -6.73 -5.43 -23.46
N ARG A 98 -7.61 -5.77 -24.41
CA ARG A 98 -8.31 -4.79 -25.24
C ARG A 98 -9.70 -4.54 -24.67
N TYR A 99 -10.09 -3.27 -24.61
CA TYR A 99 -11.45 -2.89 -24.26
C TYR A 99 -11.94 -1.75 -25.15
N THR A 100 -13.25 -1.71 -25.33
CA THR A 100 -13.96 -0.72 -26.13
C THR A 100 -14.97 0.00 -25.25
N ASN A 101 -14.81 1.31 -25.14
CA ASN A 101 -15.76 2.20 -24.51
C ASN A 101 -16.79 2.65 -25.55
N HIS A 102 -18.06 2.37 -25.30
CA HIS A 102 -19.19 2.91 -26.04
C HIS A 102 -19.71 4.15 -25.31
N ILE A 103 -19.58 5.31 -25.93
CA ILE A 103 -19.92 6.61 -25.34
C ILE A 103 -21.23 7.12 -25.95
N GLU A 104 -22.30 7.18 -25.17
CA GLU A 104 -23.54 7.87 -25.54
C GLU A 104 -23.46 9.30 -24.98
N HIS A 105 -23.68 10.34 -25.79
CA HIS A 105 -23.55 11.74 -25.37
C HIS A 105 -24.73 12.63 -25.78
N GLY A 106 -25.05 13.59 -24.92
CA GLY A 106 -26.27 14.39 -24.99
C GLY A 106 -26.78 14.70 -23.59
N PRO A 107 -27.88 15.47 -23.44
CA PRO A 107 -28.40 15.84 -22.12
C PRO A 107 -29.02 14.64 -21.38
N LEU A 108 -29.42 13.59 -22.12
CA LEU A 108 -29.99 12.34 -21.63
C LEU A 108 -29.34 11.16 -22.40
N PRO A 109 -28.09 10.81 -22.12
CA PRO A 109 -27.34 9.84 -22.93
C PRO A 109 -27.94 8.42 -22.88
N GLY A 110 -28.70 8.09 -21.84
CA GLY A 110 -29.39 6.79 -21.69
C GLY A 110 -30.79 6.72 -22.32
N LEU A 111 -31.24 7.74 -23.05
CA LEU A 111 -32.63 7.84 -23.56
C LEU A 111 -33.05 6.64 -24.41
N SER A 112 -32.16 6.12 -25.26
CA SER A 112 -32.40 4.95 -26.12
C SER A 112 -32.69 3.65 -25.35
N ARG A 113 -32.38 3.63 -24.05
CA ARG A 113 -32.55 2.48 -23.14
C ARG A 113 -33.49 2.81 -21.97
N PHE A 114 -34.36 3.81 -22.14
CA PHE A 114 -35.31 4.28 -21.13
C PHE A 114 -34.65 4.71 -19.80
N ASN A 115 -33.39 5.16 -19.86
CA ASN A 115 -32.69 5.72 -18.72
C ASN A 115 -32.64 7.25 -18.84
N PHE A 116 -33.43 7.91 -18.00
CA PHE A 116 -33.63 9.37 -18.00
C PHE A 116 -32.70 10.12 -17.04
N VAL A 117 -31.62 9.49 -16.57
CA VAL A 117 -30.64 10.16 -15.69
C VAL A 117 -29.84 11.19 -16.51
N PRO A 118 -29.90 12.49 -16.16
CA PRO A 118 -29.15 13.53 -16.85
C PRO A 118 -27.65 13.37 -16.65
N ALA A 119 -26.90 13.53 -17.74
CA ALA A 119 -25.45 13.52 -17.76
C ALA A 119 -24.99 14.16 -19.07
N ARG A 120 -23.70 14.49 -19.18
CA ARG A 120 -23.07 14.87 -20.46
C ARG A 120 -22.87 13.64 -21.34
N ALA A 121 -22.46 12.53 -20.73
CA ALA A 121 -22.25 11.28 -21.42
C ALA A 121 -22.39 10.07 -20.49
N LEU A 122 -22.70 8.92 -21.08
CA LEU A 122 -22.70 7.61 -20.45
C LEU A 122 -21.74 6.72 -21.22
N VAL A 123 -20.71 6.25 -20.54
CA VAL A 123 -19.70 5.36 -21.10
C VAL A 123 -19.94 3.96 -20.54
N ARG A 124 -20.00 2.97 -21.43
CA ARG A 124 -20.00 1.54 -21.06
C ARG A 124 -18.77 0.88 -21.66
N THR A 125 -18.03 0.15 -20.86
CA THR A 125 -16.85 -0.58 -21.34
C THR A 125 -17.21 -2.02 -21.64
N GLU A 126 -16.82 -2.47 -22.82
CA GLU A 126 -16.86 -3.84 -23.28
C GLU A 126 -15.42 -4.36 -23.33
N PHE A 127 -15.17 -5.55 -22.79
CA PHE A 127 -13.86 -6.18 -22.83
C PHE A 127 -13.81 -7.19 -23.96
N ASP A 128 -12.81 -7.07 -24.82
CA ASP A 128 -12.60 -7.95 -25.95
C ASP A 128 -12.00 -9.26 -25.44
N MET A 129 -12.76 -10.33 -25.56
CA MET A 129 -12.37 -11.66 -25.09
C MET A 129 -12.32 -12.65 -26.24
N SER A 130 -11.29 -13.50 -26.26
CA SER A 130 -11.26 -14.63 -27.19
C SER A 130 -12.43 -15.57 -26.94
N ALA A 131 -12.88 -16.31 -27.97
CA ALA A 131 -13.93 -17.32 -27.81
C ALA A 131 -13.57 -18.37 -26.75
N ALA A 132 -12.29 -18.72 -26.63
CA ALA A 132 -11.77 -19.63 -25.60
C ALA A 132 -11.90 -19.03 -24.19
N THR A 133 -11.57 -17.75 -24.02
CA THR A 133 -11.72 -17.01 -22.75
C THR A 133 -13.19 -16.94 -22.35
N ARG A 134 -14.07 -16.52 -23.27
CA ARG A 134 -15.52 -16.43 -23.01
C ARG A 134 -16.10 -17.79 -22.62
N LYS A 135 -15.72 -18.86 -23.33
CA LYS A 135 -16.14 -20.24 -22.99
C LYS A 135 -15.67 -20.68 -21.60
N THR A 136 -14.46 -20.29 -21.18
CA THR A 136 -13.93 -20.60 -19.85
C THR A 136 -14.67 -19.82 -18.77
N LEU A 137 -14.88 -18.50 -18.96
CA LEU A 137 -15.58 -17.65 -17.99
C LEU A 137 -17.06 -18.02 -17.85
N ALA A 138 -17.71 -18.48 -18.92
CA ALA A 138 -19.10 -18.96 -18.88
C ALA A 138 -19.31 -20.14 -17.92
N ARG A 139 -18.26 -20.90 -17.58
CA ARG A 139 -18.34 -21.96 -16.55
C ARG A 139 -18.58 -21.42 -15.15
N PHE A 140 -18.16 -20.18 -14.90
CA PHE A 140 -18.31 -19.51 -13.61
C PHE A 140 -19.51 -18.57 -13.64
N PHE A 141 -19.64 -17.75 -14.68
CA PHE A 141 -20.61 -16.66 -14.75
C PHE A 141 -21.87 -16.99 -15.56
N GLY A 142 -21.94 -18.15 -16.20
CA GLY A 142 -23.02 -18.48 -17.13
C GLY A 142 -23.09 -17.49 -18.29
N ASP A 143 -24.29 -16.99 -18.57
CA ASP A 143 -24.53 -15.97 -19.60
C ASP A 143 -24.30 -14.53 -19.10
N ALA A 144 -23.97 -14.33 -17.82
CA ALA A 144 -23.72 -13.00 -17.28
C ALA A 144 -22.36 -12.46 -17.74
N GLU A 145 -22.29 -11.17 -18.03
CA GLU A 145 -21.03 -10.50 -18.31
C GLU A 145 -20.13 -10.54 -17.05
N PRO A 146 -18.88 -11.06 -17.15
CA PRO A 146 -18.02 -11.31 -16.00
C PRO A 146 -17.51 -10.02 -15.34
N ILE A 147 -17.57 -8.89 -16.04
CA ILE A 147 -17.23 -7.57 -15.53
C ILE A 147 -18.11 -6.53 -16.23
N THR A 148 -18.70 -5.64 -15.44
CA THR A 148 -19.45 -4.48 -15.94
C THR A 148 -18.75 -3.22 -15.49
N VAL A 149 -18.43 -2.32 -16.43
CA VAL A 149 -17.85 -1.01 -16.13
C VAL A 149 -18.72 0.07 -16.77
N THR A 150 -19.12 1.04 -15.97
CA THR A 150 -19.92 2.19 -16.41
C THR A 150 -19.31 3.47 -15.87
N ASN A 151 -19.12 4.47 -16.72
CA ASN A 151 -18.65 5.81 -16.32
C ASN A 151 -19.66 6.85 -16.77
N ARG A 152 -20.35 7.51 -15.82
CA ARG A 152 -21.31 8.56 -16.10
C ARG A 152 -20.64 9.92 -15.92
N LEU A 153 -20.53 10.67 -17.01
CA LEU A 153 -19.87 11.97 -17.02
C LEU A 153 -20.89 13.07 -16.72
N GLY A 154 -20.73 13.78 -15.60
CA GLY A 154 -21.57 14.91 -15.24
C GLY A 154 -21.30 16.16 -16.09
N PHE A 155 -22.21 17.13 -16.02
CA PHE A 155 -22.08 18.41 -16.72
C PHE A 155 -20.96 19.31 -16.17
N GLY A 156 -20.64 19.18 -14.88
CA GLY A 156 -19.59 19.96 -14.20
C GLY A 156 -18.15 19.52 -14.48
N GLY A 157 -17.94 18.49 -15.32
CA GLY A 157 -16.61 17.96 -15.65
C GLY A 157 -16.18 16.75 -14.82
N GLY A 158 -16.81 16.49 -13.67
CA GLY A 158 -16.65 15.25 -12.89
C GLY A 158 -17.53 14.11 -13.40
N GLY A 159 -17.58 13.01 -12.64
CA GLY A 159 -18.39 11.85 -12.97
C GLY A 159 -18.39 10.75 -11.90
N GLU A 160 -19.07 9.66 -12.24
CA GLU A 160 -19.20 8.47 -11.40
C GLU A 160 -18.79 7.24 -12.23
N LEU A 161 -17.68 6.61 -11.86
CA LEU A 161 -17.22 5.33 -12.41
C LEU A 161 -17.67 4.21 -11.47
N SER A 162 -18.29 3.18 -12.03
CA SER A 162 -18.71 1.97 -11.32
C SER A 162 -18.16 0.73 -12.02
N VAL A 163 -17.62 -0.20 -11.24
CA VAL A 163 -17.19 -1.53 -11.69
C VAL A 163 -17.90 -2.59 -10.85
N ALA A 164 -18.45 -3.60 -11.49
CA ALA A 164 -19.09 -4.73 -10.83
C ALA A 164 -18.61 -6.05 -11.42
N ILE A 165 -18.29 -7.01 -10.55
CA ILE A 165 -18.06 -8.42 -10.89
C ILE A 165 -19.16 -9.21 -10.17
N PRO A 166 -20.05 -9.91 -10.90
CA PRO A 166 -21.13 -10.65 -10.29
C PRO A 166 -20.61 -11.82 -9.46
N LYS A 167 -21.44 -12.34 -8.55
CA LYS A 167 -21.14 -13.53 -7.75
C LYS A 167 -21.18 -14.79 -8.61
N PHE A 168 -20.42 -15.82 -8.23
CA PHE A 168 -20.57 -17.17 -8.78
C PHE A 168 -20.35 -18.23 -7.70
N ASP A 169 -20.89 -19.43 -7.96
CA ASP A 169 -20.70 -20.63 -7.16
C ASP A 169 -20.36 -21.76 -8.16
N TYR A 170 -19.15 -22.27 -8.07
CA TYR A 170 -18.61 -23.29 -8.98
C TYR A 170 -18.15 -24.50 -8.18
N GLU A 171 -18.46 -25.68 -8.69
CA GLU A 171 -18.05 -26.95 -8.11
C GLU A 171 -17.64 -27.92 -9.23
N GLU A 172 -16.48 -28.53 -9.06
CA GLU A 172 -15.96 -29.60 -9.92
C GLU A 172 -15.86 -30.88 -9.08
N THR A 173 -16.96 -31.63 -9.00
CA THR A 173 -17.11 -32.76 -8.08
C THR A 173 -16.04 -33.84 -8.29
N LEU A 174 -15.63 -34.10 -9.54
CA LEU A 174 -14.59 -35.10 -9.84
C LEU A 174 -13.21 -34.69 -9.32
N ALA A 175 -12.91 -33.39 -9.31
CA ALA A 175 -11.64 -32.85 -8.82
C ALA A 175 -11.69 -32.48 -7.32
N GLY A 176 -12.88 -32.50 -6.70
CA GLY A 176 -13.09 -32.05 -5.32
C GLY A 176 -12.76 -30.57 -5.12
N VAL A 177 -13.07 -29.73 -6.12
CA VAL A 177 -12.81 -28.29 -6.07
C VAL A 177 -14.12 -27.52 -5.96
N GLN A 178 -14.25 -26.68 -4.94
CA GLN A 178 -15.34 -25.74 -4.77
C GLN A 178 -14.81 -24.31 -4.73
N MET A 179 -15.47 -23.41 -5.46
CA MET A 179 -15.14 -21.99 -5.53
C MET A 179 -16.40 -21.15 -5.36
N LYS A 180 -16.41 -20.25 -4.38
CA LYS A 180 -17.50 -19.29 -4.17
C LYS A 180 -16.96 -17.88 -4.18
N TRP A 181 -17.44 -17.08 -5.10
CA TRP A 181 -17.13 -15.66 -5.21
C TRP A 181 -18.39 -14.86 -4.89
N GLN A 182 -18.32 -13.97 -3.90
CA GLN A 182 -19.50 -13.21 -3.46
C GLN A 182 -19.69 -11.87 -4.18
N GLY A 183 -18.88 -11.61 -5.21
CA GLY A 183 -18.92 -10.39 -6.00
C GLY A 183 -17.84 -9.37 -5.64
N PHE A 184 -17.74 -8.35 -6.48
CA PHE A 184 -16.95 -7.15 -6.22
C PHE A 184 -17.68 -5.94 -6.78
N ASN A 185 -17.71 -4.85 -6.02
CA ASN A 185 -18.20 -3.57 -6.46
C ASN A 185 -17.14 -2.51 -6.18
N LEU A 186 -16.91 -1.61 -7.12
CA LEU A 186 -16.10 -0.41 -6.97
C LEU A 186 -16.92 0.77 -7.47
N LYS A 187 -16.95 1.84 -6.69
CA LYS A 187 -17.48 3.14 -7.07
C LYS A 187 -16.38 4.18 -6.92
N VAL A 188 -16.24 5.04 -7.92
CA VAL A 188 -15.35 6.20 -7.89
C VAL A 188 -16.15 7.43 -8.29
N ASP A 189 -16.42 8.29 -7.32
CA ASP A 189 -16.98 9.63 -7.55
C ASP A 189 -15.81 10.60 -7.71
N TYR A 190 -15.70 11.29 -8.85
CA TYR A 190 -14.55 12.17 -9.12
C TYR A 190 -14.96 13.55 -9.61
N GLY A 191 -14.19 14.56 -9.19
CA GLY A 191 -14.32 15.93 -9.66
C GLY A 191 -13.63 16.16 -11.00
N LYS A 192 -13.76 17.38 -11.53
CA LYS A 192 -13.14 17.78 -12.80
C LYS A 192 -11.62 17.55 -12.77
N GLY A 193 -11.10 16.86 -13.79
CA GLY A 193 -9.66 16.58 -13.89
C GLY A 193 -9.11 15.56 -12.89
N PHE A 194 -9.99 14.79 -12.23
CA PHE A 194 -9.61 13.80 -11.20
C PHE A 194 -8.80 14.40 -10.04
N LYS A 195 -8.93 15.70 -9.79
CA LYS A 195 -8.21 16.41 -8.71
C LYS A 195 -8.69 16.00 -7.33
N GLU A 196 -9.97 15.71 -7.23
CA GLU A 196 -10.63 15.17 -6.05
C GLU A 196 -11.40 13.91 -6.46
N TYR A 197 -11.42 12.91 -5.59
CA TYR A 197 -12.19 11.70 -5.81
C TYR A 197 -12.46 10.95 -4.50
N ARG A 198 -13.57 10.22 -4.49
CA ARG A 198 -13.94 9.26 -3.46
C ARG A 198 -14.01 7.88 -4.07
N VAL A 199 -13.40 6.90 -3.41
CA VAL A 199 -13.42 5.49 -3.79
C VAL A 199 -14.15 4.71 -2.72
N ASP A 200 -15.09 3.87 -3.13
CA ASP A 200 -15.72 2.85 -2.29
C ASP A 200 -15.65 1.52 -3.02
N ALA A 201 -14.87 0.57 -2.49
CA ALA A 201 -14.74 -0.78 -3.02
C ALA A 201 -15.12 -1.83 -1.97
N LEU A 202 -15.84 -2.86 -2.39
CA LEU A 202 -16.33 -3.95 -1.55
C LEU A 202 -16.21 -5.29 -2.29
N SER A 203 -15.50 -6.23 -1.68
CA SER A 203 -15.57 -7.65 -2.01
C SER A 203 -16.07 -8.41 -0.78
N PRO A 204 -17.34 -8.89 -0.77
CA PRO A 204 -17.93 -9.50 0.42
C PRO A 204 -17.23 -10.79 0.85
N GLY A 205 -16.66 -11.55 -0.07
CA GLY A 205 -15.86 -12.73 0.25
C GLY A 205 -15.53 -13.61 -0.93
N PHE A 206 -14.56 -14.48 -0.72
CA PHE A 206 -14.16 -15.55 -1.61
C PHE A 206 -13.85 -16.81 -0.80
N MET A 207 -14.17 -17.96 -1.36
CA MET A 207 -13.81 -19.28 -0.85
C MET A 207 -13.29 -20.11 -2.01
N LEU A 208 -12.17 -20.77 -1.80
CA LEU A 208 -11.66 -21.88 -2.59
C LEU A 208 -11.42 -23.03 -1.62
N ASP A 209 -12.03 -24.18 -1.87
CA ASP A 209 -11.70 -25.44 -1.20
C ASP A 209 -11.30 -26.44 -2.28
N ALA A 210 -10.04 -26.85 -2.29
CA ALA A 210 -9.53 -27.89 -3.14
C ALA A 210 -9.16 -29.08 -2.23
N ALA A 211 -10.00 -30.11 -2.22
CA ALA A 211 -9.99 -31.19 -1.22
C ALA A 211 -8.59 -31.76 -0.95
N SER A 212 -7.75 -31.92 -1.97
CA SER A 212 -6.37 -32.44 -1.86
C SER A 212 -5.30 -31.36 -1.65
N LYS A 213 -5.51 -30.12 -2.11
CA LYS A 213 -4.46 -29.07 -2.13
C LYS A 213 -4.52 -28.13 -0.93
N GLY A 214 -5.73 -27.82 -0.44
CA GLY A 214 -5.92 -26.84 0.63
C GLY A 214 -7.15 -25.96 0.41
N SER A 215 -7.32 -24.99 1.30
CA SER A 215 -8.38 -24.01 1.24
C SER A 215 -7.86 -22.59 1.40
N PHE A 216 -8.54 -21.65 0.76
CA PHE A 216 -8.30 -20.23 0.89
C PHE A 216 -9.64 -19.51 1.00
N THR A 217 -9.79 -18.69 2.03
CA THR A 217 -10.97 -17.85 2.18
C THR A 217 -10.57 -16.44 2.56
N PHE A 218 -11.30 -15.46 2.06
CA PHE A 218 -11.35 -14.15 2.68
C PHE A 218 -12.79 -13.68 2.82
N ASN A 219 -13.07 -12.89 3.86
CA ASN A 219 -14.37 -12.32 4.12
C ASN A 219 -14.26 -10.82 4.38
N GLY A 220 -15.16 -10.05 3.77
CA GLY A 220 -15.37 -8.63 4.02
C GLY A 220 -14.13 -7.78 3.75
N VAL A 221 -13.72 -7.68 2.48
CA VAL A 221 -12.69 -6.71 2.04
C VAL A 221 -13.39 -5.42 1.65
N ARG A 222 -13.13 -4.34 2.38
CA ARG A 222 -13.63 -3.00 2.09
C ARG A 222 -12.46 -2.04 1.96
N TYR A 223 -12.46 -1.24 0.90
CA TYR A 223 -11.55 -0.12 0.73
C TYR A 223 -12.36 1.15 0.53
N ALA A 224 -12.08 2.18 1.33
CA ALA A 224 -12.69 3.49 1.19
C ALA A 224 -11.59 4.56 1.15
N SER A 225 -11.71 5.54 0.25
CA SER A 225 -10.75 6.63 0.15
C SER A 225 -11.44 7.92 -0.23
N ASP A 226 -10.99 9.04 0.33
CA ASP A 226 -11.39 10.39 -0.05
C ASP A 226 -10.10 11.17 -0.25
N VAL A 227 -9.94 11.76 -1.43
CA VAL A 227 -8.74 12.48 -1.83
C VAL A 227 -9.12 13.83 -2.38
N ARG A 228 -8.40 14.87 -1.95
CA ARG A 228 -8.60 16.26 -2.37
C ARG A 228 -7.26 17.00 -2.48
N PRO A 229 -7.17 18.08 -3.28
CA PRO A 229 -5.97 18.90 -3.32
C PRO A 229 -5.79 19.69 -2.00
N GLY A 230 -4.53 19.84 -1.55
CA GLY A 230 -4.13 20.78 -0.50
C GLY A 230 -3.62 22.10 -1.07
N ALA A 231 -3.47 23.11 -0.21
CA ALA A 231 -3.01 24.45 -0.58
C ALA A 231 -1.53 24.45 -1.00
N THR A 232 -0.69 23.61 -0.40
CA THR A 232 0.71 23.42 -0.79
C THR A 232 0.89 22.59 -2.07
N GLY A 233 -0.18 21.98 -2.58
CA GLY A 233 -0.17 21.05 -3.70
C GLY A 233 -0.11 19.57 -3.31
N VAL A 234 0.11 19.26 -2.03
CA VAL A 234 0.04 17.88 -1.51
C VAL A 234 -1.41 17.39 -1.52
N ARG A 235 -1.65 16.13 -1.91
CA ARG A 235 -2.98 15.51 -1.82
C ARG A 235 -3.32 15.17 -0.37
N LEU A 236 -4.50 15.59 0.07
CA LEU A 236 -5.04 15.40 1.41
C LEU A 236 -6.20 14.41 1.39
N GLY A 237 -6.62 13.95 2.58
CA GLY A 237 -7.80 13.13 2.76
C GLY A 237 -7.54 11.88 3.58
N SER A 238 -8.33 10.83 3.35
CA SER A 238 -8.28 9.59 4.13
C SER A 238 -8.31 8.36 3.25
N SER A 239 -7.68 7.27 3.68
CA SER A 239 -7.83 5.94 3.08
C SER A 239 -7.97 4.89 4.17
N GLU A 240 -8.89 3.96 4.01
CA GLU A 240 -9.13 2.86 4.92
C GLU A 240 -9.26 1.54 4.15
N LEU A 241 -8.53 0.51 4.58
CA LEU A 241 -8.65 -0.87 4.13
C LEU A 241 -9.02 -1.73 5.34
N ALA A 242 -10.21 -2.31 5.31
CA ALA A 242 -10.69 -3.25 6.31
C ALA A 242 -10.86 -4.64 5.69
N ILE A 243 -10.34 -5.67 6.37
CA ILE A 243 -10.51 -7.07 6.01
C ILE A 243 -11.02 -7.83 7.24
N GLY A 244 -12.20 -8.44 7.12
CA GLY A 244 -12.83 -9.15 8.23
C GLY A 244 -12.05 -10.39 8.66
N ASP A 245 -11.73 -11.27 7.72
CA ASP A 245 -11.07 -12.55 7.98
C ASP A 245 -10.35 -13.02 6.72
N ILE A 246 -9.12 -13.54 6.87
CA ILE A 246 -8.38 -14.26 5.83
C ILE A 246 -7.95 -15.59 6.44
N ARG A 247 -8.23 -16.69 5.74
CA ARG A 247 -7.75 -18.02 6.11
C ARG A 247 -7.09 -18.67 4.91
N PHE A 248 -5.98 -19.32 5.18
CA PHE A 248 -5.28 -20.12 4.20
C PHE A 248 -4.80 -21.39 4.88
N ALA A 249 -5.12 -22.54 4.31
CA ALA A 249 -4.63 -23.83 4.78
C ALA A 249 -4.15 -24.61 3.56
N TRP A 250 -2.94 -25.15 3.62
CA TRP A 250 -2.40 -25.98 2.55
C TRP A 250 -2.06 -27.36 3.09
N LYS A 251 -2.43 -28.40 2.34
CA LYS A 251 -2.35 -29.80 2.78
C LYS A 251 -1.11 -30.53 2.27
N GLU A 252 -0.50 -30.01 1.22
CA GLU A 252 0.72 -30.55 0.62
C GLU A 252 1.87 -29.57 0.79
N ALA A 253 3.10 -30.08 0.90
CA ALA A 253 4.29 -29.25 0.90
C ALA A 253 4.34 -28.37 -0.35
N ILE A 254 4.43 -27.05 -0.17
CA ILE A 254 4.57 -26.12 -1.29
C ILE A 254 6.06 -25.83 -1.48
N PRO A 255 6.70 -26.29 -2.56
CA PRO A 255 8.07 -25.92 -2.85
C PRO A 255 8.10 -24.41 -3.12
N TYR A 256 8.91 -23.69 -2.35
CA TYR A 256 9.17 -22.29 -2.60
C TYR A 256 10.63 -22.14 -3.02
N SER A 257 10.86 -21.31 -4.03
CA SER A 257 12.16 -20.75 -4.33
C SER A 257 11.98 -19.25 -4.22
N ILE A 258 12.10 -18.76 -2.98
CA ILE A 258 12.07 -17.31 -2.79
C ILE A 258 13.45 -16.82 -3.16
N LYS A 259 13.53 -16.17 -4.32
CA LYS A 259 14.69 -15.38 -4.73
C LYS A 259 14.74 -14.13 -3.87
N LEU A 260 15.17 -14.29 -2.61
CA LEU A 260 15.24 -13.18 -1.65
C LEU A 260 16.20 -12.10 -2.13
N ASN A 261 17.19 -12.45 -2.94
CA ASN A 261 17.98 -11.50 -3.70
C ASN A 261 17.12 -10.57 -4.59
N GLU A 262 16.02 -11.06 -5.19
CA GLU A 262 15.07 -10.29 -5.99
C GLU A 262 14.08 -9.49 -5.11
N LEU A 263 13.64 -10.03 -3.96
CA LEU A 263 12.73 -9.33 -3.03
C LEU A 263 13.40 -8.24 -2.18
N ILE A 264 14.59 -8.53 -1.63
CA ILE A 264 15.46 -7.54 -0.97
C ILE A 264 15.89 -6.48 -1.99
N TYR A 265 16.12 -6.91 -3.23
CA TYR A 265 16.32 -5.99 -4.34
C TYR A 265 15.09 -5.09 -4.57
N LEU A 266 13.86 -5.62 -4.47
CA LEU A 266 12.61 -4.86 -4.64
C LEU A 266 12.37 -3.84 -3.51
N VAL A 267 12.61 -4.24 -2.25
CA VAL A 267 12.25 -3.46 -1.05
C VAL A 267 13.41 -2.62 -0.54
N SER A 268 14.50 -3.24 -0.08
CA SER A 268 15.65 -2.51 0.48
C SER A 268 16.51 -1.88 -0.60
N ARG A 269 16.43 -2.48 -1.80
CA ARG A 269 17.33 -2.21 -2.88
C ARG A 269 18.77 -2.17 -2.30
N VAL A 270 19.30 -3.28 -1.80
CA VAL A 270 20.76 -3.52 -1.62
C VAL A 270 21.16 -4.78 -2.43
N ARG A 271 22.39 -4.85 -2.99
CA ARG A 271 22.92 -6.10 -3.58
C ARG A 271 23.80 -6.63 -2.49
N VAL A 272 23.19 -7.38 -1.60
CA VAL A 272 23.92 -8.09 -0.56
C VAL A 272 24.31 -9.41 -1.23
N GLY A 273 25.62 -9.72 -1.29
CA GLY A 273 26.16 -10.88 -2.02
C GLY A 273 25.48 -12.18 -1.61
N GLU A 274 25.31 -13.15 -2.53
CA GLU A 274 24.50 -14.38 -2.40
C GLU A 274 23.91 -14.65 -1.01
N PHE A 275 22.86 -13.91 -0.63
CA PHE A 275 22.04 -14.33 0.50
C PHE A 275 21.32 -15.58 0.03
N ILE A 276 21.38 -16.61 0.87
CA ILE A 276 20.65 -17.87 0.72
C ILE A 276 19.28 -17.53 0.15
N ASN A 277 19.03 -17.89 -1.13
CA ASN A 277 17.67 -17.93 -1.64
C ASN A 277 17.05 -19.12 -0.91
N PRO A 278 16.22 -18.93 0.13
CA PRO A 278 15.65 -20.07 0.81
C PRO A 278 14.79 -20.78 -0.22
N SER A 279 15.32 -21.92 -0.62
CA SER A 279 14.62 -22.94 -1.35
C SER A 279 14.29 -23.99 -0.33
N GLY A 280 13.02 -24.34 -0.24
CA GLY A 280 12.56 -25.33 0.71
C GLY A 280 11.12 -25.67 0.44
N GLU A 281 10.55 -26.43 1.35
CA GLU A 281 9.15 -26.81 1.32
C GLU A 281 8.42 -26.12 2.47
N LEU A 282 7.40 -25.32 2.15
CA LEU A 282 6.45 -24.87 3.16
C LEU A 282 5.63 -26.09 3.56
N LYS A 283 5.95 -26.66 4.74
CA LYS A 283 5.20 -27.78 5.32
C LYS A 283 3.72 -27.45 5.43
N PRO A 284 2.82 -28.44 5.26
CA PRO A 284 1.39 -28.24 5.45
C PRO A 284 1.10 -27.48 6.75
N SER A 285 0.46 -26.33 6.64
CA SER A 285 0.15 -25.47 7.79
C SER A 285 -1.14 -24.70 7.54
N SER A 286 -1.59 -23.98 8.57
CA SER A 286 -2.76 -23.12 8.53
C SER A 286 -2.45 -21.72 9.03
N VAL A 287 -2.97 -20.71 8.34
CA VAL A 287 -2.81 -19.30 8.65
C VAL A 287 -4.18 -18.64 8.71
N GLU A 288 -4.42 -17.85 9.75
CA GLU A 288 -5.65 -17.08 9.93
C GLU A 288 -5.32 -15.66 10.40
N LEU A 289 -5.88 -14.64 9.74
CA LEU A 289 -5.81 -13.24 10.14
C LEU A 289 -7.22 -12.69 10.33
N LYS A 290 -7.51 -12.14 11.51
CA LYS A 290 -8.83 -11.56 11.85
C LYS A 290 -8.77 -10.05 12.02
N LYS A 291 -9.76 -9.39 11.44
CA LYS A 291 -10.04 -7.95 11.55
C LYS A 291 -8.83 -7.07 11.28
N LEU A 292 -8.17 -7.28 10.15
CA LEU A 292 -7.15 -6.35 9.69
C LEU A 292 -7.81 -5.01 9.35
N ASN A 293 -7.34 -3.93 9.94
CA ASN A 293 -7.72 -2.58 9.54
C ASN A 293 -6.46 -1.73 9.36
N TYR A 294 -6.42 -0.99 8.27
CA TYR A 294 -5.39 -0.02 7.96
C TYR A 294 -6.04 1.30 7.57
N GLN A 295 -5.65 2.38 8.24
CA GLN A 295 -6.18 3.72 8.01
C GLN A 295 -5.03 4.71 7.87
N ILE A 296 -5.10 5.60 6.88
CA ILE A 296 -4.27 6.80 6.78
C ILE A 296 -5.18 8.03 6.72
N VAL A 297 -4.78 9.08 7.43
CA VAL A 297 -5.35 10.43 7.29
C VAL A 297 -4.22 11.43 7.07
N THR A 298 -4.33 12.23 6.02
CA THR A 298 -3.39 13.31 5.70
C THR A 298 -4.12 14.64 5.72
N SER A 299 -3.54 15.59 6.43
CA SER A 299 -4.05 16.94 6.65
C SER A 299 -2.94 17.97 6.48
N GLU A 300 -3.33 19.22 6.34
CA GLU A 300 -2.42 20.34 6.12
C GLU A 300 -2.74 21.45 7.12
N GLN A 301 -1.69 22.12 7.58
CA GLN A 301 -1.74 23.32 8.40
C GLN A 301 -0.63 24.26 7.90
N ASP A 302 -1.03 25.40 7.37
CA ASP A 302 -0.14 26.34 6.69
C ASP A 302 0.69 25.63 5.60
N ASP A 303 2.01 25.78 5.61
CA ASP A 303 2.91 25.10 4.66
C ASP A 303 3.29 23.66 5.07
N PHE A 304 2.69 23.13 6.14
CA PHE A 304 3.06 21.84 6.71
C PHE A 304 1.97 20.78 6.58
N VAL A 305 2.40 19.56 6.30
CA VAL A 305 1.56 18.37 6.17
C VAL A 305 1.74 17.47 7.37
N ASN A 306 0.62 16.97 7.88
CA ASN A 306 0.56 15.99 8.96
C ASN A 306 -0.15 14.74 8.45
N THR A 307 0.49 13.57 8.58
CA THR A 307 -0.09 12.29 8.22
C THR A 307 -0.09 11.35 9.43
N ARG A 308 -1.19 10.62 9.63
CA ARG A 308 -1.34 9.63 10.69
C ARG A 308 -1.80 8.30 10.09
N GLY A 309 -1.05 7.25 10.38
CA GLY A 309 -1.33 5.88 9.99
C GLY A 309 -1.72 5.03 11.20
N LYS A 310 -2.76 4.20 11.04
CA LYS A 310 -3.17 3.20 12.01
C LYS A 310 -3.22 1.83 11.34
N LEU A 311 -2.67 0.82 12.00
CA LEU A 311 -2.70 -0.58 11.58
C LEU A 311 -3.11 -1.44 12.78
N THR A 312 -4.17 -2.22 12.63
CA THR A 312 -4.67 -3.10 13.68
C THR A 312 -5.04 -4.47 13.14
N PHE A 313 -4.89 -5.50 13.97
CA PHE A 313 -5.58 -6.78 13.80
C PHE A 313 -5.93 -7.39 15.15
N ASP A 314 -7.00 -8.18 15.21
CA ASP A 314 -7.43 -8.85 16.45
C ASP A 314 -6.57 -10.07 16.75
N SER A 315 -6.33 -10.91 15.74
CA SER A 315 -5.48 -12.09 15.88
C SER A 315 -4.84 -12.49 14.56
N PHE A 316 -3.59 -12.88 14.62
CA PHE A 316 -2.89 -13.63 13.58
C PHE A 316 -2.52 -15.00 14.14
N ARG A 317 -2.93 -16.08 13.48
CA ARG A 317 -2.61 -17.45 13.88
C ARG A 317 -1.79 -18.11 12.78
N TYR A 318 -0.72 -18.77 13.20
CA TYR A 318 0.08 -19.66 12.39
C TYR A 318 0.09 -20.99 13.14
N ASP A 319 -0.66 -21.97 12.64
CA ASP A 319 -0.97 -23.22 13.33
C ASP A 319 -1.52 -23.00 14.75
N GLU A 320 -0.79 -23.48 15.76
CA GLU A 320 -1.13 -23.33 17.18
C GLU A 320 -0.69 -21.98 17.75
N GLN A 321 0.26 -21.29 17.10
CA GLN A 321 0.80 -20.04 17.58
C GLN A 321 -0.15 -18.90 17.29
N LYS A 322 -0.50 -18.15 18.34
CA LYS A 322 -1.40 -17.00 18.26
C LYS A 322 -0.65 -15.72 18.60
N TYR A 323 -0.76 -14.76 17.69
CA TYR A 323 -0.28 -13.40 17.82
C TYR A 323 -1.48 -12.45 17.83
N GLY A 324 -1.30 -11.27 18.41
CA GLY A 324 -2.30 -10.23 18.50
C GLY A 324 -2.94 -10.09 19.89
N PRO A 325 -3.66 -8.99 20.13
CA PRO A 325 -3.96 -7.95 19.15
C PRO A 325 -2.73 -7.13 18.75
N LEU A 326 -2.70 -6.67 17.50
CA LEU A 326 -1.79 -5.61 17.05
C LEU A 326 -2.53 -4.28 17.07
N LYS A 327 -1.90 -3.27 17.64
CA LYS A 327 -2.25 -1.86 17.45
C LYS A 327 -0.96 -1.10 17.14
N LEU A 328 -0.92 -0.44 15.99
CA LEU A 328 0.14 0.47 15.59
C LEU A 328 -0.51 1.79 15.19
N ASP A 329 -0.20 2.86 15.90
CA ASP A 329 -0.66 4.22 15.66
C ASP A 329 0.56 5.14 15.57
N VAL A 330 0.83 5.63 14.36
CA VAL A 330 2.02 6.42 14.04
C VAL A 330 1.63 7.69 13.31
N SER A 331 2.34 8.78 13.55
CA SER A 331 2.17 10.02 12.79
C SER A 331 3.50 10.62 12.38
N ALA A 332 3.55 11.17 11.17
CA ALA A 332 4.62 12.05 10.71
C ALA A 332 4.03 13.45 10.52
N ASN A 333 4.55 14.40 11.28
CA ASN A 333 4.00 15.74 11.44
C ASN A 333 5.03 16.78 11.03
N HIS A 334 4.55 18.00 10.76
CA HIS A 334 5.36 19.14 10.38
C HIS A 334 6.23 18.87 9.14
N LEU A 335 5.66 18.16 8.16
CA LEU A 335 6.36 17.85 6.90
C LEU A 335 6.19 19.03 5.94
N HIS A 336 7.27 19.68 5.52
CA HIS A 336 7.19 20.84 4.62
C HIS A 336 6.57 20.46 3.26
N GLY A 337 5.35 20.93 3.00
CA GLY A 337 4.51 20.59 1.85
C GLY A 337 5.18 20.88 0.50
N PRO A 338 5.73 22.09 0.28
CA PRO A 338 6.44 22.40 -0.96
C PRO A 338 7.64 21.48 -1.23
N THR A 339 8.33 20.99 -0.19
CA THR A 339 9.40 19.99 -0.36
C THR A 339 8.82 18.64 -0.77
N LEU A 340 7.71 18.21 -0.15
CA LEU A 340 7.05 16.95 -0.53
C LEU A 340 6.59 16.94 -1.98
N VAL A 341 6.02 18.05 -2.48
CA VAL A 341 5.61 18.18 -3.89
C VAL A 341 6.83 18.08 -4.81
N LYS A 342 7.91 18.82 -4.53
CA LYS A 342 9.14 18.75 -5.32
C LYS A 342 9.73 17.33 -5.33
N LEU A 343 9.69 16.64 -4.19
CA LEU A 343 10.18 15.27 -4.07
C LEU A 343 9.32 14.29 -4.87
N ASP A 344 7.99 14.38 -4.78
CA ASP A 344 7.07 13.55 -5.59
C ASP A 344 7.29 13.78 -7.09
N GLU A 345 7.40 15.03 -7.53
CA GLU A 345 7.72 15.37 -8.91
C GLU A 345 9.07 14.80 -9.36
N ALA A 346 10.10 14.91 -8.53
CA ALA A 346 11.43 14.38 -8.85
C ALA A 346 11.42 12.84 -8.93
N LEU A 347 10.73 12.18 -8.00
CA LEU A 347 10.59 10.72 -7.98
C LEU A 347 9.77 10.20 -9.16
N SER A 348 8.72 10.91 -9.57
CA SER A 348 7.89 10.56 -10.74
C SER A 348 8.66 10.62 -12.07
N LYS A 349 9.70 11.44 -12.14
CA LYS A 349 10.59 11.56 -13.32
C LYS A 349 11.62 10.44 -13.39
N VAL A 350 11.81 9.65 -12.33
CA VAL A 350 12.73 8.51 -12.36
C VAL A 350 12.10 7.41 -13.23
N PRO A 351 12.68 7.09 -14.41
CA PRO A 351 12.07 6.12 -15.31
C PRO A 351 12.08 4.75 -14.65
N PHE A 352 10.88 4.20 -14.42
CA PHE A 352 10.70 2.86 -13.87
C PHE A 352 11.10 1.77 -14.88
N GLU A 353 11.03 2.10 -16.18
CA GLU A 353 11.37 1.20 -17.26
C GLU A 353 12.81 1.39 -17.75
N LYS A 354 13.42 0.29 -18.21
CA LYS A 354 14.75 0.18 -18.86
C LYS A 354 16.01 0.28 -17.99
N LEU A 355 15.95 0.67 -16.72
CA LEU A 355 17.14 0.72 -15.86
C LEU A 355 17.44 -0.61 -15.15
N PRO A 356 18.73 -0.99 -15.03
CA PRO A 356 19.13 -2.08 -14.16
C PRO A 356 18.70 -1.81 -12.72
N PRO A 357 18.28 -2.87 -12.02
CA PRO A 357 17.97 -2.90 -10.61
C PRO A 357 18.79 -1.94 -9.69
N ALA A 358 20.12 -2.11 -9.64
CA ALA A 358 20.99 -1.34 -8.75
C ALA A 358 21.11 0.14 -9.14
N GLU A 359 20.96 0.46 -10.43
CA GLU A 359 21.02 1.83 -10.92
C GLU A 359 19.74 2.59 -10.56
N LEU A 360 18.57 1.96 -10.73
CA LEU A 360 17.28 2.54 -10.34
C LEU A 360 17.31 2.97 -8.87
N ARG A 361 17.69 2.05 -8.00
CA ARG A 361 17.94 2.30 -6.58
C ARG A 361 18.83 3.50 -6.32
N LYS A 362 20.02 3.52 -6.92
CA LYS A 362 20.97 4.62 -6.73
C LYS A 362 20.30 5.94 -7.12
N ARG A 363 19.60 5.99 -8.26
CA ARG A 363 18.84 7.17 -8.67
C ARG A 363 17.76 7.57 -7.68
N TYR A 364 17.00 6.63 -7.11
CA TYR A 364 16.00 6.94 -6.08
C TYR A 364 16.64 7.51 -4.82
N ILE A 365 17.71 6.89 -4.32
CA ILE A 365 18.44 7.38 -3.15
C ILE A 365 19.03 8.76 -3.44
N ASP A 366 19.72 8.92 -4.56
CA ASP A 366 20.31 10.20 -4.99
C ASP A 366 19.21 11.27 -5.11
N THR A 367 18.03 10.92 -5.65
CA THR A 367 16.88 11.83 -5.76
C THR A 367 16.36 12.25 -4.38
N ILE A 368 16.23 11.31 -3.44
CA ILE A 368 15.81 11.60 -2.05
C ILE A 368 16.86 12.45 -1.34
N LEU A 369 18.15 12.14 -1.48
CA LEU A 369 19.21 12.92 -0.86
C LEU A 369 19.27 14.35 -1.44
N GLN A 370 19.09 14.50 -2.75
CA GLN A 370 19.11 15.80 -3.42
C GLN A 370 17.88 16.67 -3.09
N ASN A 371 16.69 16.07 -2.96
CA ASN A 371 15.43 16.82 -2.85
C ASN A 371 14.78 16.73 -1.46
N GLY A 372 15.25 15.82 -0.59
CA GLY A 372 14.66 15.53 0.71
C GLY A 372 15.35 16.23 1.88
N VAL A 373 16.58 16.73 1.72
CA VAL A 373 17.28 17.49 2.79
C VAL A 373 16.45 18.66 3.33
N PRO A 374 15.78 19.48 2.49
CA PRO A 374 14.94 20.56 3.00
C PRO A 374 13.78 20.07 3.89
N LEU A 375 13.37 18.79 3.80
CA LEU A 375 12.36 18.24 4.70
C LEU A 375 12.90 18.17 6.13
N LEU A 376 14.19 17.85 6.29
CA LEU A 376 14.85 17.71 7.59
C LEU A 376 15.20 19.07 8.21
N GLU A 377 15.47 20.09 7.39
CA GLU A 377 15.71 21.48 7.84
C GLU A 377 14.44 22.17 8.35
N ASN A 378 13.27 21.60 8.06
CA ASN A 378 11.95 22.12 8.44
C ASN A 378 11.36 21.38 9.66
N ASP A 379 12.22 20.96 10.59
CA ASP A 379 11.86 20.40 11.89
C ASP A 379 10.77 19.28 11.88
N PRO A 380 10.93 18.22 11.07
CA PRO A 380 9.93 17.16 10.97
C PRO A 380 9.86 16.34 12.26
N LYS A 381 8.68 15.78 12.54
CA LYS A 381 8.42 15.00 13.76
C LYS A 381 7.69 13.70 13.47
N LEU A 382 8.32 12.58 13.77
CA LEU A 382 7.71 11.24 13.78
C LEU A 382 7.28 10.88 15.21
N VAL A 383 6.09 10.31 15.37
CA VAL A 383 5.54 9.88 16.67
C VAL A 383 4.96 8.48 16.54
N VAL A 384 5.36 7.59 17.43
CA VAL A 384 4.68 6.31 17.71
C VAL A 384 3.78 6.54 18.91
N HIS A 385 2.49 6.79 18.67
CA HIS A 385 1.50 7.04 19.73
C HIS A 385 1.21 5.78 20.53
N GLU A 386 1.10 4.65 19.83
CA GLU A 386 0.89 3.34 20.42
C GLU A 386 1.41 2.28 19.47
N PHE A 387 2.35 1.45 19.95
CA PHE A 387 2.57 0.12 19.41
C PHE A 387 2.26 -0.88 20.52
N ARG A 388 1.44 -1.87 20.20
CA ARG A 388 1.10 -2.99 21.07
C ARG A 388 0.97 -4.24 20.23
N LEU A 389 1.66 -5.31 20.61
CA LEU A 389 1.54 -6.60 19.95
C LEU A 389 1.51 -7.72 20.99
N GLY A 390 0.44 -8.51 20.98
CA GLY A 390 0.40 -9.77 21.72
C GLY A 390 1.29 -10.81 21.05
N LEU A 391 2.29 -11.30 21.76
CA LEU A 391 3.11 -12.45 21.38
C LEU A 391 2.69 -13.68 22.20
N PRO A 392 3.02 -14.91 21.76
CA PRO A 392 2.82 -16.11 22.57
C PRO A 392 3.48 -16.02 23.96
N SER A 393 4.61 -15.29 24.05
CA SER A 393 5.38 -15.09 25.27
C SER A 393 4.91 -13.92 26.15
N GLY A 394 3.96 -13.11 25.70
CA GLY A 394 3.44 -11.96 26.43
C GLY A 394 3.20 -10.73 25.57
N MET A 395 2.90 -9.60 26.20
CA MET A 395 2.61 -8.34 25.50
C MET A 395 3.87 -7.52 25.26
N SER A 396 4.03 -7.03 24.03
CA SER A 396 5.06 -6.05 23.63
C SER A 396 4.43 -4.67 23.46
N THR A 397 5.11 -3.62 23.91
CA THR A 397 4.67 -2.24 23.75
C THR A 397 5.80 -1.30 23.39
N LEU A 398 5.49 -0.27 22.61
CA LEU A 398 6.40 0.82 22.27
C LEU A 398 5.61 2.13 22.14
N THR A 399 6.17 3.20 22.68
CA THR A 399 5.76 4.58 22.39
C THR A 399 7.00 5.41 22.18
N GLY A 400 6.92 6.48 21.41
CA GLY A 400 8.06 7.36 21.25
C GLY A 400 7.84 8.50 20.29
N THR A 401 8.78 9.43 20.29
CA THR A 401 8.87 10.59 19.43
C THR A 401 10.30 10.70 18.91
N LEU A 402 10.43 10.92 17.60
CA LEU A 402 11.66 11.26 16.92
C LEU A 402 11.43 12.60 16.22
N ALA A 403 12.09 13.66 16.69
CA ALA A 403 12.04 14.97 16.07
C ALA A 403 13.43 15.42 15.64
N ILE A 404 13.52 16.11 14.52
CA ILE A 404 14.72 16.84 14.13
C ILE A 404 14.44 18.31 14.44
N LYS A 405 15.41 19.04 15.01
CA LYS A 405 15.25 20.47 15.32
C LYS A 405 16.46 21.29 14.91
N GLY A 406 16.20 22.35 14.15
CA GLY A 406 17.18 23.36 13.76
C GLY A 406 18.34 22.79 12.94
N LEU A 407 18.09 21.73 12.16
CA LEU A 407 19.08 21.17 11.25
C LEU A 407 19.44 22.21 10.18
N LYS A 408 20.73 22.38 9.92
CA LYS A 408 21.26 23.18 8.82
C LYS A 408 22.06 22.29 7.88
N GLU A 409 22.14 22.66 6.61
CA GLU A 409 22.98 21.97 5.62
C GLU A 409 24.42 21.70 6.09
N ALA A 410 25.03 22.63 6.84
CA ALA A 410 26.39 22.45 7.39
C ALA A 410 26.50 21.27 8.38
N ASP A 411 25.44 20.94 9.11
CA ASP A 411 25.43 19.84 10.07
C ASP A 411 25.53 18.48 9.37
N LEU A 412 25.07 18.36 8.11
CA LEU A 412 25.14 17.12 7.32
C LEU A 412 26.58 16.71 6.99
N LYS A 413 27.53 17.64 7.08
CA LYS A 413 28.96 17.39 6.82
C LYS A 413 29.67 16.79 8.03
N SER A 414 29.02 16.78 9.20
CA SER A 414 29.59 16.25 10.45
C SER A 414 28.60 15.28 11.09
N PRO A 415 28.91 13.97 11.15
CA PRO A 415 28.03 12.98 11.79
C PRO A 415 27.63 13.35 13.22
N LEU A 416 28.55 13.96 13.98
CA LEU A 416 28.29 14.41 15.35
C LEU A 416 27.40 15.66 15.41
N ALA A 417 27.56 16.61 14.49
CA ALA A 417 26.66 17.76 14.41
C ALA A 417 25.25 17.31 14.00
N PHE A 418 25.16 16.40 13.04
CA PHE A 418 23.91 15.82 12.56
C PHE A 418 23.17 15.08 13.66
N ILE A 419 23.83 14.14 14.37
CA ILE A 419 23.15 13.35 15.40
C ILE A 419 22.63 14.22 16.55
N ARG A 420 23.32 15.33 16.89
CA ARG A 420 22.88 16.28 17.93
C ARG A 420 21.56 17.00 17.61
N ARG A 421 21.11 17.01 16.34
CA ARG A 421 19.84 17.62 15.93
C ARG A 421 18.62 16.75 16.21
N PHE A 422 18.83 15.48 16.54
CA PHE A 422 17.75 14.57 16.89
C PHE A 422 17.34 14.76 18.35
N ASN A 423 16.03 14.82 18.56
CA ASN A 423 15.39 14.72 19.84
C ASN A 423 14.56 13.44 19.84
N VAL A 424 14.97 12.47 20.67
CA VAL A 424 14.33 11.16 20.79
C VAL A 424 13.78 11.01 22.19
N ASP A 425 12.54 10.57 22.28
CA ASP A 425 11.94 10.03 23.50
C ASP A 425 11.32 8.68 23.12
N ALA A 426 11.61 7.62 23.86
CA ALA A 426 11.02 6.31 23.58
C ALA A 426 10.87 5.51 24.86
N ALA A 427 9.78 4.76 24.97
CA ALA A 427 9.55 3.77 26.00
C ALA A 427 9.19 2.44 25.34
N VAL A 428 9.93 1.39 25.66
CA VAL A 428 9.76 0.06 25.10
C VAL A 428 9.64 -0.97 26.23
N SER A 429 8.75 -1.94 26.04
CA SER A 429 8.60 -3.09 26.92
C SER A 429 8.35 -4.34 26.09
N LEU A 430 9.11 -5.40 26.39
CA LEU A 430 9.11 -6.65 25.64
C LEU A 430 9.20 -7.84 26.61
N PRO A 431 8.49 -8.96 26.33
CA PRO A 431 8.69 -10.18 27.08
C PRO A 431 10.12 -10.71 26.90
N LYS A 432 10.78 -11.09 27.99
CA LYS A 432 12.11 -11.69 27.98
C LYS A 432 12.23 -12.89 27.01
N PRO A 433 11.26 -13.82 26.92
CA PRO A 433 11.37 -14.95 26.00
C PRO A 433 11.26 -14.54 24.53
N ALA A 434 10.65 -13.39 24.23
CA ALA A 434 10.66 -12.84 22.87
C ALA A 434 12.07 -12.37 22.50
N LEU A 435 12.79 -11.72 23.43
CA LEU A 435 14.19 -11.33 23.24
C LEU A 435 15.09 -12.56 23.10
N GLU A 436 14.91 -13.57 23.93
CA GLU A 436 15.62 -14.86 23.83
C GLU A 436 15.43 -15.49 22.44
N THR A 437 14.19 -15.54 21.96
CA THR A 437 13.88 -16.07 20.62
C THR A 437 14.61 -15.30 19.51
N LEU A 438 14.66 -13.97 19.60
CA LEU A 438 15.35 -13.12 18.62
C LEU A 438 16.87 -13.34 18.66
N VAL A 439 17.47 -13.36 19.84
CA VAL A 439 18.92 -13.54 20.01
C VAL A 439 19.35 -14.94 19.59
N VAL A 440 18.57 -15.98 19.92
CA VAL A 440 18.80 -17.36 19.46
C VAL A 440 18.73 -17.44 17.93
N ALA A 441 17.71 -16.83 17.31
CA ALA A 441 17.60 -16.80 15.86
C ALA A 441 18.80 -16.10 15.20
N GLN A 442 19.27 -15.00 15.79
CA GLN A 442 20.45 -14.29 15.30
C GLN A 442 21.74 -15.11 15.48
N ALA A 443 21.93 -15.75 16.64
CA ALA A 443 23.07 -16.60 16.94
C ALA A 443 23.15 -17.75 15.94
N ARG A 444 22.04 -18.48 15.75
CA ARG A 444 21.95 -19.56 14.74
C ARG A 444 22.42 -19.09 13.37
N ASN A 445 21.90 -17.95 12.89
CA ASN A 445 22.30 -17.39 11.59
C ASN A 445 23.80 -17.05 11.48
N LEU A 446 24.48 -16.72 12.59
CA LEU A 446 25.92 -16.44 12.60
C LEU A 446 26.79 -17.70 12.60
N PHE A 447 26.27 -18.83 13.09
CA PHE A 447 27.02 -20.08 13.21
C PHE A 447 26.64 -21.15 12.15
N THR A 448 25.53 -20.98 11.41
CA THR A 448 25.10 -21.89 10.32
C THR A 448 25.71 -21.60 8.95
N VAL A 449 26.78 -20.80 8.84
CA VAL A 449 27.20 -20.19 7.56
C VAL A 449 27.94 -21.16 6.62
N ASP A 450 28.39 -22.33 7.09
CA ASP A 450 29.05 -23.32 6.23
C ASP A 450 28.45 -24.72 6.35
N ALA A 451 27.50 -25.03 5.48
CA ALA A 451 26.89 -26.36 5.39
C ALA A 451 27.86 -27.46 4.90
N SER A 452 29.07 -27.08 4.47
CA SER A 452 30.12 -28.00 4.01
C SER A 452 31.18 -28.32 5.06
N ALA A 453 31.10 -27.70 6.25
CA ALA A 453 32.00 -28.02 7.36
C ALA A 453 31.79 -29.46 7.86
N GLU A 454 32.89 -30.21 8.03
CA GLU A 454 32.88 -31.61 8.50
C GLU A 454 32.33 -31.74 9.94
N GLU A 455 32.44 -30.70 10.74
CA GLU A 455 31.85 -30.59 12.09
C GLU A 455 30.90 -29.39 12.14
N GLN A 456 29.59 -29.68 12.19
CA GLN A 456 28.61 -28.64 12.49
C GLN A 456 28.59 -28.39 14.00
N PRO A 457 28.56 -27.12 14.45
CA PRO A 457 28.40 -26.82 15.86
C PRO A 457 27.04 -27.32 16.37
N ASP A 458 27.01 -27.82 17.60
CA ASP A 458 25.75 -28.26 18.21
C ASP A 458 24.82 -27.05 18.38
N MET A 459 23.69 -27.08 17.66
CA MET A 459 22.71 -26.01 17.69
C MET A 459 22.08 -25.85 19.07
N ALA A 460 21.97 -26.92 19.86
CA ALA A 460 21.47 -26.83 21.22
C ALA A 460 22.46 -26.07 22.13
N GLU A 461 23.77 -26.29 21.95
CA GLU A 461 24.80 -25.56 22.69
C GLU A 461 24.84 -24.08 22.30
N ILE A 462 24.69 -23.76 21.00
CA ILE A 462 24.58 -22.37 20.51
C ILE A 462 23.37 -21.67 21.13
N ASP A 463 22.22 -22.35 21.17
CA ASP A 463 21.00 -21.78 21.74
C ASP A 463 21.15 -21.47 23.23
N GLU A 464 21.71 -22.41 24.00
CA GLU A 464 21.92 -22.26 25.43
C GLU A 464 22.97 -21.18 25.74
N LEU A 465 24.05 -21.11 24.95
CA LEU A 465 25.04 -20.04 25.07
C LEU A 465 24.40 -18.68 24.78
N ALA A 466 23.61 -18.56 23.71
CA ALA A 466 22.94 -17.32 23.34
C ALA A 466 21.97 -16.84 24.43
N ARG A 467 21.21 -17.75 25.03
CA ARG A 467 20.33 -17.46 26.17
C ARG A 467 21.12 -17.03 27.41
N SER A 468 22.18 -17.76 27.75
CA SER A 468 23.03 -17.45 28.91
C SER A 468 23.70 -16.07 28.79
N LEU A 469 24.22 -15.73 27.60
CA LEU A 469 24.79 -14.41 27.33
C LEU A 469 23.75 -13.30 27.42
N LEU A 470 22.54 -13.52 26.88
CA LEU A 470 21.44 -12.57 27.02
C LEU A 470 21.07 -12.36 28.49
N ASP A 471 20.97 -13.43 29.27
CA ASP A 471 20.62 -13.37 30.69
C ASP A 471 21.65 -12.62 31.52
N ALA A 472 22.94 -12.89 31.28
CA ALA A 472 24.03 -12.16 31.90
C ALA A 472 23.97 -10.67 31.55
N GLN A 473 23.76 -10.34 30.27
CA GLN A 473 23.70 -8.97 29.79
C GLN A 473 22.48 -8.21 30.33
N LEU A 474 21.30 -8.82 30.34
CA LEU A 474 20.09 -8.21 30.89
C LEU A 474 20.22 -7.95 32.40
N SER A 475 20.81 -8.90 33.13
CA SER A 475 21.09 -8.76 34.57
C SER A 475 22.05 -7.61 34.84
N GLU A 476 23.10 -7.48 34.03
CA GLU A 476 24.06 -6.39 34.16
C GLU A 476 23.41 -5.02 33.86
N TRP A 477 22.64 -4.92 32.78
CA TRP A 477 21.91 -3.69 32.46
C TRP A 477 20.85 -3.35 33.52
N ALA A 478 20.21 -4.34 34.12
CA ALA A 478 19.29 -4.14 35.24
C ALA A 478 20.03 -3.57 36.46
N ARG A 479 21.19 -4.13 36.80
CA ARG A 479 22.04 -3.67 37.91
C ARG A 479 22.54 -2.24 37.69
N GLN A 480 22.93 -1.90 36.46
CA GLN A 480 23.28 -0.54 36.06
C GLN A 480 22.07 0.40 36.02
N GLY A 481 20.84 -0.13 36.07
CA GLY A 481 19.59 0.62 35.96
C GLY A 481 19.24 1.08 34.55
N LEU A 482 19.89 0.52 33.52
CA LEU A 482 19.63 0.80 32.11
C LEU A 482 18.34 0.11 31.60
N LEU A 483 17.86 -0.88 32.32
CA LEU A 483 16.55 -1.48 32.09
C LEU A 483 15.91 -1.87 33.43
N LYS A 484 14.62 -2.18 33.39
CA LYS A 484 13.86 -2.79 34.48
C LYS A 484 13.48 -4.21 34.07
N LEU A 485 13.74 -5.16 34.96
CA LEU A 485 13.25 -6.54 34.85
C LEU A 485 12.11 -6.69 35.87
N ASP A 486 10.90 -6.94 35.38
CA ASP A 486 9.73 -7.25 36.22
C ASP A 486 9.20 -8.64 35.83
N GLY A 487 9.61 -9.66 36.59
CA GLY A 487 9.39 -11.05 36.23
C GLY A 487 9.93 -11.37 34.84
N ASN A 488 9.01 -11.62 33.90
CA ASN A 488 9.32 -11.99 32.51
C ASN A 488 9.27 -10.80 31.53
N GLN A 489 9.23 -9.56 32.04
CA GLN A 489 9.14 -8.35 31.23
C GLN A 489 10.42 -7.51 31.35
N VAL A 490 10.93 -7.09 30.20
CA VAL A 490 12.07 -6.17 30.08
C VAL A 490 11.54 -4.82 29.61
N ALA A 491 11.77 -3.77 30.38
CA ALA A 491 11.32 -2.42 30.06
C ALA A 491 12.48 -1.41 30.12
N THR A 492 12.52 -0.47 29.18
CA THR A 492 13.47 0.64 29.20
C THR A 492 12.88 1.89 28.57
N THR A 493 13.43 3.04 28.97
CA THR A 493 13.10 4.36 28.43
C THR A 493 14.38 5.03 27.95
N LEU A 494 14.30 5.70 26.81
CA LEU A 494 15.40 6.40 26.15
C LEU A 494 15.00 7.86 25.94
N ASP A 495 15.83 8.78 26.39
CA ASP A 495 15.75 10.22 26.11
C ASP A 495 17.08 10.65 25.52
N PHE A 496 17.07 11.18 24.30
CA PHE A 496 18.23 11.73 23.64
C PHE A 496 17.92 13.15 23.19
N LYS A 497 18.65 14.12 23.73
CA LYS A 497 18.49 15.54 23.42
C LYS A 497 19.85 16.23 23.42
N GLU A 498 20.08 17.05 22.40
CA GLU A 498 21.29 17.90 22.30
C GLU A 498 22.62 17.12 22.40
N GLY A 499 22.63 15.84 22.00
CA GLY A 499 23.82 14.98 22.09
C GLY A 499 24.03 14.30 23.44
N ALA A 500 23.13 14.47 24.40
CA ALA A 500 23.13 13.73 25.66
C ALA A 500 22.13 12.58 25.60
N LEU A 501 22.56 11.37 25.96
CA LEU A 501 21.72 10.19 26.08
C LEU A 501 21.41 9.91 27.54
N LYS A 502 20.13 9.69 27.85
CA LYS A 502 19.68 9.16 29.13
C LYS A 502 18.88 7.88 28.89
N ILE A 503 19.19 6.85 29.65
CA ILE A 503 18.43 5.60 29.68
C ILE A 503 17.85 5.44 31.09
N ASN A 504 16.54 5.29 31.22
CA ASN A 504 15.84 5.28 32.52
C ASN A 504 16.26 6.44 33.43
N GLN A 505 16.31 7.65 32.87
CA GLN A 505 16.76 8.89 33.51
C GLN A 505 18.25 8.95 33.90
N LYS A 506 19.01 7.86 33.73
CA LYS A 506 20.45 7.83 33.99
C LYS A 506 21.24 8.28 32.76
N PRO A 507 22.17 9.24 32.89
CA PRO A 507 23.07 9.61 31.79
C PRO A 507 23.91 8.40 31.35
N VAL A 508 24.05 8.21 30.04
CA VAL A 508 24.89 7.19 29.42
C VAL A 508 25.92 7.88 28.54
N ALA A 509 27.20 7.62 28.81
CA ALA A 509 28.29 8.17 28.00
C ALA A 509 28.23 7.59 26.58
N LEU A 510 28.32 8.47 25.59
CA LEU A 510 28.34 8.08 24.19
C LEU A 510 29.78 7.82 23.72
N PRO A 511 30.00 6.92 22.74
CA PRO A 511 31.35 6.52 22.33
C PRO A 511 32.27 7.69 21.97
N TRP A 512 31.73 8.75 21.36
CA TRP A 512 32.48 9.95 20.96
C TRP A 512 32.73 10.94 22.10
N GLN A 513 32.18 10.71 23.29
CA GLN A 513 32.48 11.50 24.50
C GLN A 513 33.65 10.90 25.28
N ALA A 514 33.94 9.61 25.10
CA ALA A 514 35.02 8.93 25.81
C ALA A 514 36.42 9.40 25.36
N ASP A 515 36.53 10.03 24.18
CA ASP A 515 37.80 10.51 23.61
C ASP A 515 38.14 11.97 23.97
N ASN A 516 37.34 12.64 24.82
CA ASN A 516 37.59 14.03 25.23
C ASN A 516 37.71 14.15 26.76
N PRO A 517 38.93 14.12 27.34
CA PRO A 517 39.15 14.04 28.79
C PRO A 517 38.73 15.27 29.59
N GLU A 518 38.37 16.40 28.96
CA GLU A 518 38.25 17.69 29.66
C GLU A 518 36.90 17.95 30.34
N GLU A 519 35.82 17.21 30.03
CA GLU A 519 34.51 17.44 30.68
C GLU A 519 34.19 16.46 31.82
N ALA A 520 35.09 15.51 32.14
CA ALA A 520 34.92 14.56 33.24
C ALA A 520 35.47 15.07 34.59
N SER A 521 35.58 16.38 34.80
CA SER A 521 36.00 16.96 36.08
C SER A 521 34.94 17.89 36.68
N ALA A 522 33.93 17.30 37.33
CA ALA A 522 33.24 17.99 38.41
C ALA A 522 34.06 17.80 39.71
N PRO A 523 34.32 18.86 40.49
CA PRO A 523 35.18 18.77 41.65
C PRO A 523 34.48 18.02 42.79
N VAL A 524 35.18 17.04 43.36
CA VAL A 524 34.85 16.47 44.66
C VAL A 524 35.14 17.56 45.70
N ALA A 525 34.09 18.19 46.21
CA ALA A 525 34.22 19.05 47.40
C ALA A 525 34.50 18.15 48.61
N ALA A 526 35.77 18.12 49.02
CA ALA A 526 36.18 17.62 50.31
C ALA A 526 35.69 18.59 51.40
N SER A 527 34.90 18.08 52.34
CA SER A 527 34.62 18.74 53.62
C SER A 527 35.01 17.76 54.72
N ALA A 528 36.28 17.86 55.15
CA ALA A 528 36.74 17.31 56.42
C ALA A 528 36.31 18.24 57.57
N ALA A 529 36.03 17.61 58.71
CA ALA A 529 35.54 18.22 59.94
C ALA A 529 36.42 19.37 60.49
N LEU A 530 35.73 20.37 61.04
CA LEU A 530 35.91 20.87 62.41
C LEU A 530 34.54 21.31 62.94
#